data_AF-A0A843LX35-F1
#
_entry.id   AF-A0A843LX35-F1
#
_cell.length_a   1.000
_cell.length_b   1.000
_cell.length_c   1.000
_cell.angle_alpha   90.00
_cell.angle_beta   90.00
_cell.angle_gamma   90.00
#
_symmetry.space_group_name_H-M   'P 1'
#
loop_
_entity.id
_entity.type
_entity.pdbx_description
1 polymer ?
#
loop_
_entity_poly.entity_id
_entity_poly.type
_entity_poly.pdbx_seq_one_letter_code
_entity_poly.pdbx_strand_id
1 'polypeptide(L)'
;MIIPRFTKSEEAGSMAANAIVLPMTFLFGAFFQLREMPGHLQRISVFPLTYMNQGLRDALVHGNMEGACLNLALVVIVALALMGVAVLITRWEVE
;
A
#
# COMPACT_ATOMS: atom_id res chain seq x y z
N MET A 1 -1.02 10.35 11.50
CA MET A 1 0.22 9.93 10.82
C MET A 1 1.22 9.46 11.87
N ILE A 2 1.86 8.29 11.71
CA ILE A 2 2.75 7.69 12.72
C ILE A 2 4.16 8.31 12.69
N ILE A 3 4.63 8.72 11.51
CA ILE A 3 6.00 9.22 11.29
C ILE A 3 6.32 10.49 12.11
N PRO A 4 5.43 11.50 12.22
CA PRO A 4 5.71 12.69 13.00
C PRO A 4 5.90 12.45 14.51
N ARG A 5 5.42 11.32 15.05
CA ARG A 5 5.63 10.96 16.47
C ARG A 5 7.10 10.71 16.80
N PHE A 6 7.93 10.45 15.79
CA PHE A 6 9.35 10.18 15.95
C PHE A 6 10.25 11.34 15.48
N THR A 7 9.67 12.47 15.08
CA THR A 7 10.42 13.64 14.59
C THR A 7 10.25 14.83 15.53
N LYS A 8 11.32 15.61 15.71
CA LYS A 8 11.36 16.74 16.65
C LYS A 8 10.46 17.92 16.25
N SER A 9 10.07 18.03 14.98
CA SER A 9 9.16 19.06 14.47
C SER A 9 8.20 18.47 13.43
N GLU A 10 7.05 19.13 13.24
CA GLU A 10 6.07 18.76 12.23
C GLU A 10 6.65 18.84 10.80
N GLU A 11 7.49 19.85 10.56
CA GLU A 11 8.20 20.06 9.31
C GLU A 11 9.20 18.91 9.03
N ALA A 12 9.96 18.48 10.05
CA ALA A 12 10.83 17.31 9.94
C ALA A 12 10.02 16.01 9.74
N GLY A 13 8.83 15.91 10.32
CA GLY A 13 7.89 14.80 10.11
C GLY A 13 7.41 14.68 8.67
N SER A 14 7.06 15.80 8.05
CA SER A 14 6.66 15.87 6.64
C SER A 14 7.82 15.51 5.71
N MET A 15 9.02 16.02 5.96
CA MET A 15 10.22 15.67 5.21
C MET A 15 10.55 14.17 5.31
N ALA A 16 10.50 13.61 6.51
CA ALA A 16 10.75 12.18 6.73
C ALA A 16 9.71 11.30 6.03
N ALA A 17 8.44 11.70 6.04
CA ALA A 17 7.38 10.99 5.32
C ALA A 17 7.66 10.96 3.81
N ASN A 18 8.00 12.11 3.21
CA ASN A 18 8.31 12.18 1.79
C ASN A 18 9.55 11.34 1.41
N ALA A 19 10.57 11.30 2.27
CA ALA A 19 11.75 10.46 2.07
C ALA A 19 11.43 8.95 2.04
N ILE A 20 10.34 8.52 2.68
CA ILE A 20 9.89 7.11 2.69
C ILE A 20 8.91 6.83 1.54
N VAL A 21 8.08 7.80 1.16
CA VAL A 21 7.11 7.65 0.05
C VAL A 21 7.82 7.36 -1.28
N LEU A 22 8.97 7.98 -1.54
CA LEU A 22 9.74 7.75 -2.76
C LEU A 22 10.19 6.27 -2.92
N PRO A 23 10.90 5.65 -1.97
CA PRO A 23 11.25 4.23 -2.08
C PRO A 23 10.02 3.33 -2.05
N MET A 24 8.95 3.67 -1.29
CA MET A 24 7.70 2.91 -1.31
C MET A 24 7.06 2.85 -2.70
N THR A 25 6.99 3.98 -3.40
CA THR A 25 6.38 4.05 -4.74
C THR A 25 7.17 3.25 -5.78
N PHE A 26 8.49 3.16 -5.63
CA PHE A 26 9.31 2.26 -6.43
C PHE A 26 9.04 0.78 -6.07
N LEU A 27 9.13 0.42 -4.79
CA LEU A 27 9.01 -0.97 -4.33
C LEU A 27 7.63 -1.61 -4.59
N PHE A 28 6.56 -0.82 -4.51
CA PHE A 28 5.19 -1.31 -4.65
C PHE A 28 4.62 -1.19 -6.06
N GLY A 29 5.49 -0.97 -7.05
CA GLY A 29 5.15 -1.04 -8.46
C GLY A 29 4.23 0.09 -8.92
N ALA A 30 4.38 1.30 -8.37
CA ALA A 30 3.72 2.49 -8.90
C ALA A 30 4.44 2.98 -10.17
N PHE A 31 5.77 3.09 -10.12
CA PHE A 31 6.58 3.52 -11.28
C PHE A 31 6.91 2.38 -12.26
N PHE A 32 7.34 1.23 -11.73
CA PHE A 32 7.78 0.09 -12.56
C PHE A 32 6.81 -1.07 -12.44
N GLN A 33 6.66 -1.85 -13.50
CA GLN A 33 5.82 -3.04 -13.41
C GLN A 33 6.52 -4.09 -12.56
N LEU A 34 5.76 -4.81 -11.75
CA LEU A 34 6.31 -5.82 -10.85
C LEU A 34 7.09 -6.91 -11.60
N ARG A 35 6.64 -7.27 -12.81
CA ARG A 35 7.29 -8.25 -13.69
C ARG A 35 8.67 -7.84 -14.16
N GLU A 36 8.96 -6.54 -14.20
CA GLU A 36 10.24 -5.98 -14.64
C GLU A 36 11.24 -5.87 -13.49
N MET A 37 10.79 -6.04 -12.24
CA MET A 37 11.66 -5.97 -11.07
C MET A 37 12.46 -7.27 -10.88
N PRO A 38 13.69 -7.20 -10.35
CA PRO A 38 14.43 -8.38 -9.92
C PRO A 38 13.64 -9.24 -8.92
N GLY A 39 13.76 -10.57 -9.01
CA GLY A 39 12.93 -11.51 -8.21
C GLY A 39 13.07 -11.39 -6.69
N HIS A 40 14.14 -10.78 -6.18
CA HIS A 40 14.25 -10.44 -4.75
C HIS A 40 13.34 -9.28 -4.36
N LEU A 41 13.18 -8.26 -5.22
CA LEU A 41 12.26 -7.16 -4.97
C LEU A 41 10.80 -7.62 -5.08
N GLN A 42 10.47 -8.45 -6.07
CA GLN A 42 9.11 -8.96 -6.26
C GLN A 42 8.51 -9.64 -5.02
N ARG A 43 9.34 -10.32 -4.22
CA ARG A 43 8.91 -10.94 -2.95
C ARG A 43 8.61 -9.93 -1.85
N ILE A 44 9.32 -8.81 -1.83
CA ILE A 44 9.14 -7.74 -0.84
C ILE A 44 7.92 -6.87 -1.22
N SER A 45 7.58 -6.81 -2.50
CA SER A 45 6.47 -6.01 -3.03
C SER A 45 5.07 -6.58 -2.76
N VAL A 46 4.91 -7.64 -1.97
CA VAL A 46 3.58 -8.24 -1.70
C VAL A 46 2.84 -7.40 -0.66
N PHE A 47 2.34 -6.24 -1.09
CA PHE A 47 1.58 -5.30 -0.28
C PHE A 47 0.26 -4.94 -0.94
N PRO A 48 -0.75 -4.47 -0.17
CA PRO A 48 -2.07 -4.10 -0.70
C PRO A 48 -1.97 -3.06 -1.83
N LEU A 49 -1.02 -2.13 -1.69
CA LEU A 49 -0.76 -1.08 -2.66
C LEU A 49 -0.32 -1.65 -4.02
N THR A 50 0.35 -2.80 -4.04
CA THR A 50 0.78 -3.45 -5.28
C THR A 50 -0.39 -4.06 -6.04
N TYR A 51 -1.34 -4.71 -5.35
CA TYR A 51 -2.57 -5.19 -5.98
C TYR A 51 -3.44 -4.04 -6.51
N MET A 52 -3.50 -2.93 -5.77
CA MET A 52 -4.19 -1.73 -6.24
C MET A 52 -3.58 -1.18 -7.53
N ASN A 53 -2.25 -1.04 -7.60
CA ASN A 53 -1.55 -0.58 -8.80
C ASN A 53 -1.72 -1.53 -10.00
N GLN A 54 -1.78 -2.85 -9.76
CA GLN A 54 -2.01 -3.84 -10.81
C GLN A 54 -3.46 -3.78 -11.31
N GLY A 55 -4.45 -3.73 -10.41
CA GLY A 55 -5.86 -3.63 -10.79
C GLY A 55 -6.17 -2.37 -11.59
N LEU A 56 -5.57 -1.23 -11.21
CA LEU A 56 -5.68 0.01 -11.98
C LEU A 56 -5.07 -0.12 -13.38
N ARG A 57 -3.92 -0.78 -13.52
CA ARG A 57 -3.31 -1.05 -14.83
C ARG A 57 -4.16 -2.00 -15.68
N ASP A 58 -4.69 -3.05 -15.08
CA ASP A 58 -5.57 -4.00 -15.77
C ASP A 58 -6.83 -3.31 -16.28
N ALA A 59 -7.45 -2.45 -15.47
CA ALA A 59 -8.63 -1.69 -15.85
C ALA A 59 -8.35 -0.60 -16.90
N LEU A 60 -7.31 0.21 -16.70
CA LEU A 60 -7.09 1.45 -17.45
C LEU A 60 -6.17 1.28 -18.66
N VAL A 61 -5.27 0.29 -18.64
CA VAL A 61 -4.27 0.10 -19.69
C VAL A 61 -4.56 -1.14 -20.53
N HIS A 62 -4.84 -2.27 -19.89
CA HIS A 62 -4.99 -3.55 -20.60
C HIS A 62 -6.43 -3.90 -20.96
N GLY A 63 -7.43 -3.17 -20.44
CA GLY A 63 -8.85 -3.50 -20.62
C GLY A 63 -9.24 -4.86 -20.03
N ASN A 64 -8.41 -5.42 -19.13
CA ASN A 64 -8.62 -6.71 -18.49
C ASN A 64 -9.48 -6.54 -17.23
N MET A 65 -10.80 -6.56 -17.42
CA MET A 65 -11.76 -6.41 -16.32
C MET A 65 -11.72 -7.58 -15.33
N GLU A 66 -11.38 -8.79 -15.77
CA GLU A 66 -11.28 -9.95 -14.88
C GLU A 66 -10.10 -9.79 -13.90
N GLY A 67 -8.92 -9.43 -14.43
CA GLY A 67 -7.74 -9.12 -13.62
C GLY A 67 -7.97 -7.93 -12.68
N ALA A 68 -8.63 -6.88 -13.16
CA ALA A 68 -8.99 -5.73 -12.35
C ALA A 68 -9.92 -6.09 -11.18
N CYS A 69 -10.96 -6.88 -11.42
CA CYS A 69 -11.89 -7.34 -10.38
C CYS A 69 -11.20 -8.24 -9.35
N LEU A 70 -10.31 -9.14 -9.78
CA LEU A 70 -9.55 -10.00 -8.89
C LEU A 70 -8.64 -9.16 -7.97
N ASN A 71 -7.87 -8.24 -8.57
CA ASN A 71 -6.99 -7.34 -7.82
C ASN A 71 -7.78 -6.46 -6.83
N LEU A 72 -8.94 -5.94 -7.24
CA LEU A 72 -9.84 -5.19 -6.36
C LEU A 72 -10.32 -6.05 -5.18
N ALA A 73 -10.75 -7.29 -5.45
CA ALA A 73 -11.21 -8.20 -4.41
C ALA A 73 -10.13 -8.48 -3.37
N LEU A 74 -8.88 -8.69 -3.80
CA LEU A 74 -7.74 -8.86 -2.89
C LEU A 74 -7.52 -7.63 -2.01
N VAL A 75 -7.58 -6.42 -2.58
CA VAL A 75 -7.45 -5.17 -1.82
C VAL A 75 -8.57 -5.07 -0.77
N VAL A 76 -9.81 -5.39 -1.13
CA VAL A 76 -10.96 -5.37 -0.20
C VAL A 76 -10.78 -6.38 0.92
N ILE A 77 -10.36 -7.61 0.62
CA ILE A 77 -10.11 -8.65 1.63
C ILE A 77 -9.06 -8.17 2.63
N VAL A 78 -7.94 -7.60 2.17
CA VAL A 78 -6.90 -7.10 3.07
C VAL A 78 -7.39 -5.90 3.87
N ALA A 79 -8.16 -4.99 3.25
CA ALA A 79 -8.74 -3.85 3.96
C ALA A 79 -9.68 -4.31 5.09
N LEU A 80 -10.55 -5.30 4.83
CA LEU A 80 -11.42 -5.89 5.84
C LEU A 80 -10.63 -6.61 6.93
N ALA A 81 -9.58 -7.34 6.58
CA ALA A 81 -8.71 -7.99 7.56
C ALA A 81 -8.02 -6.98 8.47
N LEU A 82 -7.43 -5.92 7.91
CA LEU A 82 -6.79 -4.84 8.66
C LEU A 82 -7.80 -4.08 9.53
N MET A 83 -9.01 -3.85 9.02
CA MET A 83 -10.09 -3.24 9.79
C MET A 83 -10.52 -4.13 10.95
N GLY A 84 -10.68 -5.43 10.73
CA GLY A 84 -10.98 -6.40 11.79
C GLY A 84 -9.90 -6.41 12.87
N VAL A 85 -8.62 -6.43 12.48
CA VAL A 85 -7.50 -6.31 13.41
C VAL A 85 -7.53 -4.98 14.17
N ALA A 86 -7.82 -3.87 13.50
CA ALA A 86 -7.94 -2.57 14.14
C ALA A 86 -9.07 -2.55 15.18
N VAL A 87 -10.25 -3.10 14.86
CA VAL A 87 -11.37 -3.20 15.81
C VAL A 87 -11.01 -4.05 17.02
N LEU A 88 -10.27 -5.14 16.84
CA LEU A 88 -9.83 -6.01 17.94
C LEU A 88 -8.79 -5.36 18.85
N ILE A 89 -7.91 -4.52 18.29
CA ILE A 89 -6.84 -3.84 19.05
C ILE A 89 -7.36 -2.57 19.74
N THR A 90 -8.35 -1.89 19.15
CA THR A 90 -8.93 -0.67 19.71
C THR A 90 -9.63 -0.99 21.03
N ARG A 91 -8.96 -0.65 22.14
CA ARG A 91 -9.58 -0.61 23.46
C ARG A 91 -10.43 0.66 23.50
N TRP A 92 -11.73 0.47 23.56
CA TRP A 92 -12.67 1.58 23.71
C TRP A 92 -12.52 2.11 25.14
N GLU A 93 -11.80 3.23 25.29
CA GLU A 93 -11.91 4.05 26.48
C GLU A 93 -13.26 4.75 26.42
N VAL A 94 -14.18 4.27 27.24
CA VAL A 94 -15.45 4.94 27.50
C VAL A 94 -15.13 6.01 28.53
N GLU A 95 -15.05 7.27 28.10
CA GLU A 95 -15.09 8.43 29.01
C GLU A 95 -16.43 8.49 29.77
#